data_AF-A0ABD0ST13-F1
#
_entry.id   AF-A0ABD0ST13-F1
#
_cell.length_a   1.000
_cell.length_b   1.000
_cell.length_c   1.000
_cell.angle_alpha   90.00
_cell.angle_beta   90.00
_cell.angle_gamma   90.00
#
_symmetry.space_group_name_H-M   'P 1'
#
loop_
_entity.id
_entity.type
_entity.pdbx_description
1 polymer ?
#
loop_
_entity_poly.entity_id
_entity_poly.type
_entity_poly.pdbx_seq_one_letter_code
_entity_poly.pdbx_strand_id
1 'polypeptide(L)'
;MNDEEVGDIDQGKFIEERNVMCYIACIYTMGQTIKNNKIVHDAMIKQIDMMFPPEMKEPVKATIEQCRGVAKKYKDICEASYWTAKCLYEADPANFVFA
;
A
#
# COMPACT_ATOMS: atom_id res chain seq x y z
N MET A 1 -10.70 14.32 9.08
CA MET A 1 -10.29 13.77 7.78
C MET A 1 -11.50 13.91 6.90
N ASN A 2 -11.38 14.71 5.86
CA ASN A 2 -12.45 14.83 4.87
C ASN A 2 -12.31 13.66 3.90
N ASP A 3 -13.42 13.08 3.47
CA ASP A 3 -13.40 11.91 2.56
C ASP A 3 -12.68 12.21 1.24
N GLU A 4 -12.62 13.49 0.86
CA GLU A 4 -11.91 14.00 -0.32
C GLU A 4 -10.37 13.89 -0.22
N GLU A 5 -9.78 13.93 0.97
CA GLU A 5 -8.31 13.88 1.16
C GLU A 5 -7.73 12.48 0.90
N VAL A 6 -8.61 11.49 0.78
CA VAL A 6 -8.27 10.07 0.80
C VAL A 6 -8.80 9.35 -0.43
N GLY A 7 -9.93 9.80 -0.98
CA GLY A 7 -10.52 9.26 -2.19
C GLY A 7 -9.68 9.40 -3.45
N ASP A 8 -8.59 10.18 -3.41
CA ASP A 8 -7.72 10.43 -4.57
C ASP A 8 -6.37 9.66 -4.52
N ILE A 9 -6.17 8.76 -3.55
CA ILE A 9 -4.91 7.99 -3.43
C ILE A 9 -4.71 7.05 -4.63
N ASP A 10 -5.80 6.45 -5.14
CA ASP A 10 -5.81 5.63 -6.36
C ASP A 10 -5.43 6.44 -7.61
N GLN A 11 -5.69 7.74 -7.62
CA GLN A 11 -5.26 8.69 -8.66
C GLN A 11 -3.82 9.18 -8.48
N GLY A 12 -3.10 8.66 -7.49
CA GLY A 12 -1.73 9.06 -7.20
C GLY A 12 -1.59 10.32 -6.36
N LYS A 13 -2.66 10.84 -5.75
CA LYS A 13 -2.56 11.97 -4.81
C LYS A 13 -2.14 11.48 -3.43
N PHE A 14 -0.83 11.26 -3.28
CA PHE A 14 -0.21 10.96 -2.00
C PHE A 14 0.07 12.27 -1.25
N ILE A 15 -0.82 12.62 -0.33
CA ILE A 15 -0.67 13.79 0.55
C ILE A 15 0.16 13.39 1.78
N GLU A 16 1.24 14.11 2.04
CA GLU A 16 2.15 13.87 3.19
C GLU A 16 1.58 14.38 4.53
N GLU A 17 0.30 14.14 4.76
CA GLU A 17 -0.39 14.45 6.01
C GLU A 17 -0.57 13.20 6.86
N ARG A 18 -0.33 13.33 8.17
CA ARG A 18 -0.41 12.19 9.11
C ARG A 18 -1.75 11.45 9.03
N ASN A 19 -2.85 12.19 8.82
CA ASN A 19 -4.19 11.62 8.72
C ASN A 19 -4.32 10.68 7.53
N VAL A 20 -3.85 11.11 6.35
CA VAL A 20 -3.83 10.34 5.11
C VAL A 20 -2.88 9.14 5.23
N MET A 21 -1.69 9.34 5.81
CA MET A 21 -0.76 8.25 6.06
C MET A 21 -1.37 7.16 6.95
N CYS A 22 -2.05 7.55 8.03
CA CYS A 22 -2.68 6.61 8.95
C CYS A 22 -3.93 5.95 8.36
N TYR A 23 -4.62 6.63 7.44
CA TYR A 23 -5.67 5.99 6.67
C TYR A 23 -5.14 4.84 5.81
N ILE A 24 -4.00 5.04 5.12
CA ILE A 24 -3.36 3.98 4.34
C ILE A 24 -3.00 2.78 5.23
N ALA A 25 -2.46 3.05 6.42
CA ALA A 25 -2.22 2.00 7.40
C ALA A 25 -3.53 1.31 7.86
N CYS A 26 -4.64 2.03 7.97
CA CYS A 26 -5.94 1.47 8.29
C CYS A 26 -6.41 0.48 7.21
N ILE A 27 -6.36 0.88 5.92
CA ILE A 27 -6.69 0.00 4.79
C ILE A 27 -5.81 -1.25 4.79
N TYR A 28 -4.50 -1.10 4.94
CA TYR A 28 -3.58 -2.24 5.00
C TYR A 28 -3.85 -3.16 6.21
N THR A 29 -4.30 -2.60 7.32
CA THR A 29 -4.73 -3.38 8.49
C THR A 29 -6.00 -4.16 8.19
N MET A 30 -6.99 -3.55 7.52
CA MET A 30 -8.22 -4.22 7.09
C MET A 30 -7.92 -5.33 6.06
N GLY A 31 -7.00 -5.07 5.13
CA GLY A 31 -6.46 -6.06 4.20
C GLY A 31 -5.55 -7.12 4.86
N GLN A 32 -5.39 -7.09 6.18
CA GLN A 32 -4.57 -8.04 6.96
C GLN A 32 -3.11 -8.12 6.49
N THR A 33 -2.60 -7.07 5.84
CA THR A 33 -1.21 -6.99 5.38
C THR A 33 -0.28 -6.45 6.47
N ILE A 34 -0.84 -5.84 7.53
CA ILE A 34 -0.11 -5.41 8.72
C ILE A 34 -0.29 -6.41 9.85
N LYS A 35 0.82 -6.83 10.47
CA LYS A 35 0.84 -7.64 11.70
C LYS A 35 1.88 -7.09 12.66
N ASN A 36 1.54 -7.03 13.96
CA ASN A 36 2.43 -6.49 15.01
C ASN A 36 3.02 -5.13 14.64
N ASN A 37 2.19 -4.24 14.07
CA ASN A 37 2.58 -2.91 13.64
C ASN A 37 3.68 -2.89 12.56
N LYS A 38 3.76 -3.94 11.73
CA LYS A 38 4.69 -4.07 10.60
C LYS A 38 3.98 -4.60 9.37
N ILE A 39 4.34 -4.06 8.21
CA ILE A 39 3.87 -4.56 6.91
C ILE A 39 4.53 -5.93 6.66
N VAL A 40 3.71 -6.91 6.31
CA VAL A 40 4.12 -8.28 6.00
C VAL A 40 3.96 -8.52 4.50
N HIS A 41 5.08 -8.56 3.79
CA HIS A 41 5.09 -8.73 2.33
C HIS A 41 4.36 -9.99 1.86
N ASP A 42 4.59 -11.11 2.53
CA ASP A 42 3.90 -12.37 2.20
C ASP A 42 2.37 -12.25 2.33
N ALA A 43 1.89 -11.42 3.25
CA ALA A 43 0.47 -11.14 3.42
C ALA A 43 -0.06 -10.23 2.29
N MET A 44 0.74 -9.26 1.83
CA MET A 44 0.40 -8.45 0.64
C MET A 44 0.30 -9.34 -0.61
N ILE A 45 1.30 -10.18 -0.86
CA ILE A 45 1.31 -11.12 -2.00
C ILE A 45 0.08 -12.01 -1.97
N LYS A 46 -0.27 -12.54 -0.78
CA LYS A 46 -1.46 -13.36 -0.60
C LYS A 46 -2.76 -12.59 -0.91
N GLN A 47 -2.85 -11.31 -0.54
CA GLN A 47 -4.00 -10.48 -0.89
C GLN A 47 -4.11 -10.28 -2.40
N ILE A 48 -2.99 -10.01 -3.08
CA ILE A 48 -2.98 -9.93 -4.55
C ILE A 48 -3.45 -11.24 -5.18
N ASP A 49 -3.01 -12.39 -4.66
CA ASP A 49 -3.45 -13.70 -5.15
C ASP A 49 -4.95 -13.94 -4.99
N MET A 50 -5.58 -13.35 -3.99
CA MET A 50 -7.01 -13.51 -3.69
C MET A 50 -7.89 -12.49 -4.43
N MET A 51 -7.45 -11.24 -4.52
CA MET A 51 -8.28 -10.12 -4.98
C MET A 51 -8.06 -9.75 -6.45
N PHE A 52 -6.85 -9.93 -6.98
CA PHE A 52 -6.51 -9.44 -8.31
C PHE A 52 -6.76 -10.50 -9.39
N PRO A 53 -7.12 -10.10 -10.62
CA PRO A 53 -7.21 -11.01 -11.75
C PRO A 53 -5.82 -11.52 -12.15
N PRO A 54 -5.74 -12.72 -12.76
CA PRO A 54 -4.48 -13.40 -13.05
C PRO A 54 -3.46 -12.55 -13.81
N GLU A 55 -3.91 -11.75 -14.79
CA GLU A 55 -3.06 -10.89 -15.61
C GLU A 55 -2.35 -9.77 -14.83
N MET A 56 -2.91 -9.34 -13.68
CA MET A 56 -2.32 -8.29 -12.85
C MET A 56 -1.47 -8.84 -11.70
N LYS A 57 -1.57 -10.14 -11.38
CA LYS A 57 -0.89 -10.72 -10.21
C LYS A 57 0.62 -10.64 -10.30
N GLU A 58 1.20 -11.07 -11.42
CA GLU A 58 2.65 -11.06 -11.61
C GLU A 58 3.25 -9.64 -11.57
N PRO A 59 2.75 -8.65 -12.34
CA PRO A 59 3.30 -7.30 -12.29
C PRO A 59 3.16 -6.67 -10.90
N VAL A 60 2.00 -6.81 -10.23
CA VAL A 60 1.81 -6.25 -8.88
C VAL A 60 2.68 -6.96 -7.83
N LYS A 61 2.93 -8.27 -7.96
CA LYS A 61 3.88 -8.96 -7.08
C LYS A 61 5.32 -8.47 -7.29
N ALA A 62 5.70 -8.20 -8.54
CA ALA A 62 7.02 -7.66 -8.84
C ALA A 62 7.23 -6.28 -8.19
N THR A 63 6.21 -5.42 -8.20
CA THR A 63 6.29 -4.12 -7.51
C THR A 63 6.35 -4.27 -5.99
N ILE A 64 5.62 -5.21 -5.40
CA ILE A 64 5.73 -5.51 -3.95
C ILE A 64 7.15 -5.93 -3.58
N GLU A 65 7.81 -6.77 -4.38
CA GLU A 65 9.20 -7.16 -4.13
C GLU A 65 10.16 -5.99 -4.31
N GLN A 66 9.96 -5.14 -5.33
CA GLN A 66 10.74 -3.91 -5.52
C GLN A 66 10.62 -2.96 -4.31
N CYS A 67 9.42 -2.83 -3.76
CA CYS A 67 9.13 -1.96 -2.63
C CYS A 67 9.37 -2.60 -1.25
N ARG A 68 9.88 -3.84 -1.21
CA ARG A 68 10.01 -4.63 0.02
C ARG A 68 10.86 -3.96 1.12
N GLY A 69 11.82 -3.15 0.72
CA GLY A 69 12.71 -2.44 1.64
C GLY A 69 12.11 -1.16 2.25
N VAL A 70 11.03 -0.63 1.68
CA VAL A 70 10.54 0.72 2.01
C VAL A 70 10.01 0.79 3.44
N ALA A 71 9.11 -0.13 3.80
CA ALA A 71 8.50 -0.17 5.13
C ALA A 71 9.52 -0.24 6.27
N LYS A 72 10.69 -0.86 6.05
CA LYS A 72 11.74 -1.02 7.06
C LYS A 72 12.47 0.28 7.41
N LYS A 73 12.38 1.31 6.55
CA LYS A 73 13.01 2.61 6.76
C LYS A 73 12.25 3.47 7.78
N TYR A 74 11.00 3.14 8.08
CA TYR A 74 10.11 3.94 8.91
C TYR A 74 9.72 3.17 10.17
N LYS A 75 9.69 3.88 11.31
CA LYS A 75 9.29 3.30 12.61
C LYS A 75 7.78 3.42 12.84
N ASP A 76 7.19 4.51 12.36
CA ASP A 76 5.75 4.76 12.42
C ASP A 76 5.06 3.96 11.29
N ILE A 77 4.00 3.23 11.64
CA ILE A 77 3.28 2.37 10.70
C ILE A 77 2.52 3.17 9.64
N CYS A 78 2.06 4.37 9.98
CA CYS A 78 1.39 5.27 9.05
C CYS A 78 2.37 5.73 7.98
N GLU A 79 3.55 6.19 8.39
CA GLU A 79 4.62 6.55 7.45
C GLU A 79 5.05 5.34 6.60
N ALA A 80 5.30 4.20 7.23
CA ALA A 80 5.69 2.98 6.52
C ALA A 80 4.67 2.57 5.46
N SER A 81 3.38 2.67 5.78
CA SER A 81 2.27 2.32 4.88
C SER A 81 2.15 3.31 3.73
N TYR A 82 2.21 4.61 4.03
CA TYR A 82 2.21 5.67 3.03
C TYR A 82 3.34 5.52 2.01
N TRP A 83 4.59 5.41 2.47
CA TRP A 83 5.74 5.31 1.58
C TRP A 83 5.72 4.00 0.79
N THR A 84 5.19 2.93 1.38
CA THR A 84 5.01 1.66 0.67
C THR A 84 3.96 1.81 -0.44
N ALA A 85 2.79 2.38 -0.15
CA ALA A 85 1.75 2.63 -1.16
C ALA A 85 2.24 3.52 -2.30
N LYS A 86 2.94 4.62 -1.96
CA LYS A 86 3.57 5.52 -2.94
C LYS A 86 4.57 4.80 -3.82
N CYS A 87 5.42 3.94 -3.25
CA CYS A 87 6.36 3.14 -4.02
C CYS A 87 5.66 2.18 -4.99
N LEU A 88 4.58 1.53 -4.56
CA LEU A 88 3.82 0.61 -5.43
C LEU A 88 3.19 1.37 -6.60
N TYR A 89 2.60 2.54 -6.34
CA TYR A 89 2.04 3.41 -7.37
C TYR A 89 3.12 3.92 -8.33
N GLU A 90 4.28 4.36 -7.83
CA GLU A 90 5.38 4.83 -8.69
C GLU A 90 5.99 3.71 -9.53
N ALA A 91 6.00 2.47 -9.02
CA ALA A 91 6.52 1.31 -9.73
C ALA A 91 5.60 0.81 -10.85
N ASP A 92 4.28 0.81 -10.60
CA ASP A 92 3.28 0.42 -11.60
C ASP A 92 1.93 1.11 -11.34
N PRO A 93 1.78 2.37 -11.80
CA PRO A 93 0.56 3.13 -11.57
C PRO A 93 -0.64 2.57 -12.37
N ALA A 94 -0.38 1.83 -13.45
CA ALA A 94 -1.42 1.25 -14.28
C ALA A 94 -2.14 0.07 -13.61
N ASN A 95 -1.42 -0.68 -12.76
CA ASN A 95 -1.96 -1.81 -12.01
C ASN A 95 -2.13 -1.53 -10.51
N PHE A 96 -1.89 -0.28 -10.07
CA PHE A 96 -2.09 0.11 -8.68
C PHE A 96 -3.58 0.24 -8.37
N VAL A 97 -4.02 -0.48 -7.34
CA VAL A 97 -5.39 -0.40 -6.81
C VAL A 97 -5.30 -0.22 -5.31
N PHE A 98 -6.04 0.76 -4.80
CA PHE A 98 -6.09 1.08 -3.38
C PHE A 98 -7.54 0.93 -2.89
N ALA A 99 -7.84 -0.22 -2.28
CA ALA A 99 -9.16 -0.58 -1.76
C ALA A 99 -9.04 -1.57 -0.59
#